data_AF-A0A1E7I5X0-F1
#
_entry.id   AF-A0A1E7I5X0-F1
#
_cell.length_a   1.000
_cell.length_b   1.000
_cell.length_c   1.000
_cell.angle_alpha   90.00
_cell.angle_beta   90.00
_cell.angle_gamma   90.00
#
_symmetry.space_group_name_H-M   'P 1'
#
loop_
_entity.id
_entity.type
_entity.pdbx_description
1 polymer ?
#
loop_
_entity_poly.entity_id
_entity_poly.type
_entity_poly.pdbx_seq_one_letter_code
_entity_poly.pdbx_strand_id
1 'polypeptide(L)'
;MPKEMAAMINAFEKGNITKASQLHYKLFPLFGSLFYETNPVPAKTALEMMGKVPSGEVRLPLAPMSDANRERLKGVLQNLNLVK
;
A
#
# COMPACT_ATOMS: atom_id res chain seq x y z
N MET A 1 -1.40 -4.79 -3.66
CA MET A 1 -1.00 -5.15 -5.05
C MET A 1 -0.12 -6.41 -5.05
N PRO A 2 -0.68 -7.60 -4.73
CA PRO A 2 0.13 -8.82 -4.60
C PRO A 2 0.76 -9.27 -5.92
N LYS A 3 0.00 -9.18 -7.02
CA LYS A 3 0.44 -9.57 -8.37
C LYS A 3 1.66 -8.78 -8.82
N GLU A 4 1.65 -7.47 -8.62
CA GLU A 4 2.75 -6.58 -9.01
C GLU A 4 3.99 -6.78 -8.13
N MET A 5 3.81 -6.99 -6.82
CA MET A 5 4.93 -7.33 -5.92
C MET A 5 5.61 -8.64 -6.36
N ALA A 6 4.82 -9.69 -6.61
CA ALA A 6 5.37 -10.97 -7.08
C ALA A 6 6.07 -10.83 -8.45
N ALA A 7 5.49 -10.04 -9.37
CA ALA A 7 6.12 -9.76 -10.66
C ALA A 7 7.44 -9.00 -10.53
N MET A 8 7.57 -8.08 -9.56
CA MET A 8 8.79 -7.33 -9.29
C MET A 8 9.92 -8.27 -8.85
N ILE A 9 9.65 -9.14 -7.88
CA ILE A 9 10.63 -10.11 -7.38
C ILE A 9 10.98 -11.14 -8.46
N ASN A 10 10.01 -11.71 -9.16
CA ASN A 10 10.25 -12.65 -10.26
C ASN A 10 11.11 -12.04 -11.38
N ALA A 11 10.95 -10.75 -11.68
CA ALA A 11 11.78 -10.07 -12.67
C ALA A 11 13.22 -9.91 -12.18
N PHE A 12 13.41 -9.58 -10.90
CA PHE A 12 14.73 -9.45 -10.29
C PHE A 12 15.46 -10.79 -10.25
N GLU A 13 14.81 -11.86 -9.80
CA GLU A 13 15.39 -13.21 -9.73
C GLU A 13 15.82 -13.76 -11.09
N LYS A 14 15.13 -13.37 -12.17
CA LYS A 14 15.48 -13.71 -13.55
C LYS A 14 16.57 -12.82 -14.17
N GLY A 15 17.16 -11.92 -13.37
CA GLY A 15 18.18 -10.97 -13.83
C GLY A 15 17.62 -9.80 -14.66
N ASN A 16 16.30 -9.65 -14.78
CA ASN A 16 15.68 -8.54 -15.51
C ASN A 16 15.53 -7.30 -14.59
N ILE A 17 16.67 -6.67 -14.31
CA ILE A 17 16.77 -5.52 -13.40
C ILE A 17 15.95 -4.33 -13.90
N THR A 18 15.93 -4.06 -15.20
CA THR A 18 15.12 -2.97 -15.79
C THR A 18 13.64 -3.15 -15.48
N LYS A 19 13.09 -4.36 -15.67
CA LYS A 19 11.68 -4.63 -15.39
C LYS A 19 11.37 -4.57 -13.90
N ALA A 20 12.26 -5.10 -13.06
CA ALA A 20 12.13 -5.05 -11.60
C ALA A 20 12.10 -3.58 -11.12
N SER A 21 13.01 -2.75 -11.62
CA SER A 21 13.08 -1.31 -11.29
C SER A 21 11.82 -0.55 -11.70
N GLN A 22 11.30 -0.79 -12.91
CA GLN A 22 10.04 -0.19 -13.35
C GLN A 22 8.86 -0.55 -12.42
N LEU A 23 8.78 -1.81 -12.01
CA LEU A 23 7.74 -2.27 -11.08
C LEU A 23 7.95 -1.70 -9.67
N HIS A 24 9.18 -1.59 -9.21
CA HIS A 24 9.53 -0.93 -7.95
C HIS A 24 9.03 0.51 -7.93
N TYR A 25 9.36 1.31 -8.94
CA TYR A 25 8.92 2.71 -9.00
C TYR A 25 7.41 2.86 -9.13
N LYS A 26 6.73 1.93 -9.82
CA LYS A 26 5.26 1.89 -9.84
C LYS A 26 4.68 1.67 -8.43
N LEU A 27 5.30 0.84 -7.61
CA LEU A 27 4.84 0.49 -6.27
C LEU A 27 5.35 1.45 -5.18
N PHE A 28 6.40 2.22 -5.46
CA PHE A 28 7.08 3.08 -4.48
C PHE A 28 6.15 4.07 -3.76
N PRO A 29 5.17 4.73 -4.42
CA PRO A 29 4.21 5.58 -3.72
C PRO A 29 3.40 4.80 -2.68
N LEU A 30 3.02 3.56 -2.98
CA LEU A 30 2.31 2.69 -2.04
C LEU A 30 3.20 2.38 -0.84
N PHE A 31 4.47 2.00 -1.07
CA PHE A 31 5.40 1.66 0.01
C PHE A 31 5.52 2.82 1.01
N GLY A 32 5.76 4.03 0.56
CA GLY A 32 5.84 5.20 1.45
C GLY A 32 4.52 5.46 2.19
N SER A 33 3.38 5.32 1.51
CA SER A 33 2.06 5.55 2.12
C SER A 33 1.70 4.58 3.23
N LEU A 34 2.18 3.34 3.15
CA LEU A 34 1.92 2.31 4.16
C LEU A 34 2.69 2.54 5.48
N PHE A 35 3.54 3.57 5.53
CA PHE A 35 4.30 3.99 6.71
C PHE A 35 4.05 5.46 7.09
N TYR A 36 2.92 6.05 6.68
CA TYR A 36 2.52 7.37 7.21
C TYR A 36 2.28 7.34 8.72
N GLU A 37 1.90 6.18 9.25
CA GLU A 37 1.78 5.88 10.67
C GLU A 37 2.31 4.46 10.94
N THR A 38 2.34 4.02 12.20
CA THR A 38 2.85 2.71 12.60
C THR A 38 2.12 1.57 11.88
N ASN A 39 2.87 0.76 11.14
CA ASN A 39 2.33 -0.47 10.54
C ASN A 39 1.81 -1.42 11.64
N PRO A 40 0.62 -2.05 11.50
CA PRO A 40 -0.21 -2.18 10.29
C PRO A 40 -1.35 -1.17 10.13
N VAL A 41 -1.36 -0.04 10.85
CA VAL A 41 -2.48 0.93 10.81
C VAL A 41 -2.80 1.39 9.36
N PRO A 42 -1.84 1.92 8.56
CA PRO A 42 -2.16 2.34 7.20
C PRO A 42 -2.57 1.20 6.27
N ALA A 43 -1.99 0.01 6.45
CA ALA A 43 -2.30 -1.16 5.63
C ALA A 43 -3.74 -1.65 5.85
N LYS A 44 -4.20 -1.70 7.11
CA LYS A 44 -5.59 -2.08 7.42
C LYS A 44 -6.58 -1.02 6.94
N THR A 45 -6.27 0.26 7.12
CA THR A 45 -7.06 1.38 6.59
C THR A 45 -7.19 1.30 5.06
N ALA A 46 -6.10 1.02 4.34
CA ALA A 46 -6.15 0.85 2.89
C ALA A 46 -7.04 -0.33 2.47
N LEU A 47 -6.92 -1.48 3.15
CA LEU A 47 -7.74 -2.66 2.85
C LEU A 47 -9.24 -2.42 3.11
N GLU A 48 -9.58 -1.67 4.15
CA GLU A 48 -10.94 -1.22 4.42
C GLU A 48 -11.47 -0.31 3.31
N MET A 49 -10.70 0.72 2.92
CA MET A 49 -11.08 1.62 1.82
C MET A 49 -11.27 0.87 0.49
N MET A 50 -10.49 -0.19 0.26
CA MET A 50 -10.60 -1.06 -0.91
C MET A 50 -11.76 -2.07 -0.82
N GLY A 51 -12.51 -2.10 0.28
CA GLY A 51 -13.60 -3.05 0.53
C GLY A 51 -13.11 -4.51 0.63
N LYS A 52 -11.85 -4.74 1.00
CA LYS A 52 -11.27 -6.09 1.15
C LYS A 52 -11.44 -6.66 2.54
N VAL A 53 -11.61 -5.78 3.53
CA VAL A 53 -11.96 -6.13 4.91
C VAL A 53 -13.09 -5.21 5.38
N PRO A 54 -13.93 -5.65 6.31
CA PRO A 54 -15.06 -4.84 6.79
C PRO A 54 -14.66 -3.68 7.70
N SER A 55 -13.45 -3.71 8.28
CA SER A 55 -12.95 -2.69 9.21
C SER A 55 -11.43 -2.59 9.19
N GLY A 56 -10.92 -1.36 9.23
CA GLY A 56 -9.51 -1.02 9.38
C GLY A 56 -9.01 -1.04 10.83
N GLU A 57 -9.89 -1.34 11.79
CA GLU A 57 -9.63 -1.27 13.22
C GLU A 57 -8.38 -2.05 13.65
N VAL A 58 -7.61 -1.45 14.56
CA VAL A 58 -6.45 -2.04 15.21
C VAL A 58 -6.70 -2.16 16.71
N ARG A 59 -6.00 -3.09 17.36
CA ARG A 59 -6.05 -3.24 18.82
C ARG A 59 -4.96 -2.39 19.46
N LEU A 60 -5.21 -1.95 20.69
CA LEU A 60 -4.19 -1.32 21.52
C LEU A 60 -2.93 -2.20 21.59
N PRO A 61 -1.73 -1.60 21.61
CA PRO A 61 -1.45 -0.16 21.81
C PRO A 61 -1.52 0.70 20.54
N LEU A 62 -1.93 0.14 19.40
CA LEU A 62 -2.09 0.91 18.16
C LEU A 62 -3.38 1.73 18.19
N ALA A 63 -3.36 2.88 17.53
CA ALA A 63 -4.49 3.78 17.39
C ALA A 63 -5.01 3.81 15.94
N PRO A 64 -6.29 4.18 15.72
CA PRO A 64 -6.80 4.46 14.38
C PRO A 64 -5.98 5.55 13.67
N MET A 65 -5.94 5.48 12.34
CA MET A 65 -5.24 6.45 11.51
C MET A 65 -5.87 7.84 11.65
N SER A 66 -5.05 8.88 11.74
CA SER A 66 -5.55 10.26 11.74
C SER A 66 -6.26 10.62 10.43
N ASP A 67 -7.29 11.46 10.49
CA ASP A 67 -8.07 11.85 9.30
C ASP A 67 -7.19 12.49 8.21
N ALA A 68 -6.20 13.29 8.60
CA ALA A 68 -5.26 13.92 7.68
C ALA A 68 -4.43 12.88 6.90
N ASN A 69 -3.88 11.87 7.59
CA ASN A 69 -3.14 10.81 6.93
C ASN A 69 -4.07 9.86 6.16
N ARG A 70 -5.31 9.67 6.62
CA ARG A 70 -6.35 8.88 5.95
C ARG A 70 -6.67 9.45 4.56
N GLU A 71 -6.88 10.77 4.44
CA GLU A 71 -7.10 11.42 3.14
C GLU A 71 -5.85 11.39 2.26
N ARG A 72 -4.65 11.57 2.84
CA ARG A 72 -3.39 11.44 2.11
C ARG A 72 -3.20 10.03 1.53
N LEU A 73 -3.49 8.99 2.33
CA LEU A 73 -3.45 7.60 1.89
C LEU A 73 -4.46 7.34 0.77
N LYS A 74 -5.69 7.84 0.90
CA LYS A 74 -6.73 7.72 -0.12
C LYS A 74 -6.27 8.28 -1.47
N GLY A 75 -5.63 9.45 -1.49
CA GLY A 75 -5.08 10.03 -2.72
C GLY A 75 -4.03 9.13 -3.40
N VAL A 76 -3.16 8.47 -2.62
CA VAL A 76 -2.20 7.49 -3.17
C VAL A 76 -2.92 6.27 -3.76
N LEU A 77 -3.94 5.76 -3.07
CA LEU A 77 -4.73 4.62 -3.55
C LEU A 77 -5.49 4.96 -4.84
N GLN A 78 -6.04 6.18 -4.97
CA GLN A 78 -6.69 6.66 -6.19
C GLN A 78 -5.71 6.77 -7.36
N ASN A 79 -4.52 7.33 -7.14
CA ASN A 79 -3.46 7.41 -8.16
C ASN A 79 -3.02 6.02 -8.66
N LEU A 80 -3.13 5.00 -7.81
CA LEU A 80 -2.85 3.60 -8.14
C LEU A 80 -4.06 2.83 -8.67
N ASN A 81 -5.21 3.50 -8.83
CA ASN A 81 -6.49 2.91 -9.24
C ASN A 81 -6.97 1.75 -8.34
N LEU A 82 -6.70 1.84 -7.04
CA LEU A 82 -7.11 0.84 -6.04
C LEU A 82 -8.46 1.17 -5.40
N VAL A 83 -8.85 2.45 -5.40
CA VAL A 83 -10.13 2.97 -4.91
C VAL A 83 -10.63 4.08 -5.85
N LYS A 84 -11.92 4.40 -5.78
CA LYS A 84 -12.54 5.50 -6.55
C LYS A 84 -12.20 6.85 -5.95
#